data_AF-A0A962RS87-F1
#
_entry.id   AF-A0A962RS87-F1
#
_cell.length_a   1.000
_cell.length_b   1.000
_cell.length_c   1.000
_cell.angle_alpha   90.00
_cell.angle_beta   90.00
_cell.angle_gamma   90.00
#
_symmetry.space_group_name_H-M   'P 1'
#
loop_
_entity.id
_entity.type
_entity.pdbx_description
1 polymer ?
#
loop_
_entity_poly.entity_id
_entity_poly.type
_entity_poly.pdbx_seq_one_letter_code
_entity_poly.pdbx_strand_id
1 'polypeptide(L)'
;PTPPARLTTVQRKHWDRIVEMCWWLSASDSYALYGYVRLFSMLERSPDKMHAAKLSAWIALGGKLGLDSVGRARYGSAKAQAKEESPGAKFFKRG
;
A
#
# COMPACT_ATOMS: atom_id res chain seq x y z
N PRO A 1 8.86 -3.76 2.53
CA PRO A 1 8.54 -3.01 3.77
C PRO A 1 9.17 -3.67 5.00
N THR A 2 9.80 -2.89 5.88
CA THR A 2 10.37 -3.39 7.14
C THR A 2 9.33 -3.35 8.25
N PRO A 3 9.03 -4.47 8.94
CA PRO A 3 8.06 -4.49 10.03
C PRO A 3 8.58 -3.75 11.26
N PRO A 4 7.72 -3.00 11.98
CA PRO A 4 8.10 -2.42 13.26
C PRO A 4 8.35 -3.51 14.32
N ALA A 5 9.21 -3.18 15.29
CA ALA A 5 9.64 -4.11 16.33
C ALA A 5 8.48 -4.62 17.21
N ARG A 6 7.44 -3.80 17.40
CA ARG A 6 6.29 -4.11 18.28
C ARG A 6 5.02 -4.36 17.46
N LEU A 7 4.95 -5.53 16.82
CA LEU A 7 3.71 -6.08 16.26
C LEU A 7 3.25 -7.24 17.15
N THR A 8 1.94 -7.33 17.42
CA THR A 8 1.38 -8.55 18.02
C THR A 8 1.48 -9.72 17.03
N THR A 9 1.38 -10.96 17.49
CA THR A 9 1.45 -12.16 16.62
C THR A 9 0.46 -12.10 15.47
N VAL A 10 -0.78 -11.68 15.75
CA VAL A 10 -1.85 -11.53 14.75
C VAL A 10 -1.47 -10.44 13.74
N GLN A 11 -1.01 -9.27 14.20
CA GLN A 11 -0.61 -8.19 13.32
C GLN A 11 0.59 -8.55 12.45
N ARG A 12 1.58 -9.28 12.99
CA ARG A 12 2.71 -9.81 12.22
C ARG A 12 2.22 -10.73 11.10
N LYS A 13 1.29 -11.64 11.39
CA LYS A 13 0.70 -12.53 10.37
C LYS A 13 0.04 -11.75 9.23
N HIS A 14 -0.72 -10.70 9.53
CA HIS A 14 -1.31 -9.86 8.49
C HIS A 14 -0.27 -9.07 7.70
N TRP A 15 0.73 -8.53 8.40
CA TRP A 15 1.85 -7.83 7.76
C TRP A 15 2.53 -8.73 6.74
N ASP A 16 2.97 -9.92 7.16
CA ASP A 16 3.74 -10.83 6.32
C ASP A 16 2.91 -11.26 5.10
N ARG A 17 1.63 -11.61 5.31
CA ARG A 17 0.70 -11.96 4.21
C ARG A 17 0.54 -10.81 3.20
N ILE A 18 0.41 -9.57 3.66
CA ILE A 18 0.26 -8.42 2.76
C ILE A 18 1.55 -8.18 1.99
N VAL A 19 2.71 -8.20 2.66
CA VAL A 19 4.01 -8.00 2.01
C VAL A 19 4.29 -9.08 0.97
N GLU A 20 3.93 -10.34 1.27
CA GLU A 20 4.09 -11.46 0.34
C GLU A 20 3.25 -11.28 -0.94
N MET A 21 1.99 -10.83 -0.81
CA MET A 21 1.11 -10.66 -1.97
C MET A 21 1.34 -9.33 -2.73
N CYS A 22 1.87 -8.31 -2.07
CA CYS A 22 1.93 -6.95 -2.59
C CYS A 22 3.39 -6.56 -2.91
N TRP A 23 3.93 -7.17 -3.96
CA TRP A 23 5.32 -6.98 -4.42
C TRP A 23 5.70 -5.52 -4.73
N TRP A 24 4.73 -4.64 -4.95
CA TRP A 24 4.97 -3.21 -5.20
C TRP A 24 5.24 -2.40 -3.94
N LEU A 25 4.98 -2.94 -2.74
CA LEU A 25 5.22 -2.25 -1.49
C LEU A 25 6.71 -2.17 -1.17
N SER A 26 7.17 -0.98 -0.82
CA SER A 26 8.58 -0.68 -0.57
C SER A 26 8.85 -0.40 0.92
N ALA A 27 10.10 -0.07 1.26
CA ALA A 27 10.44 0.31 2.64
C ALA A 27 9.74 1.60 3.10
N SER A 28 9.45 2.54 2.19
CA SER A 28 8.79 3.82 2.55
C SER A 28 7.32 3.63 2.93
N ASP A 29 6.70 2.52 2.51
CA ASP A 29 5.31 2.18 2.82
C ASP A 29 5.12 1.63 4.24
N SER A 30 6.21 1.33 4.97
CA SER A 30 6.16 0.67 6.28
C SER A 30 5.25 1.34 7.30
N TYR A 31 5.25 2.68 7.38
CA TYR A 31 4.40 3.41 8.34
C TYR A 31 2.91 3.32 7.97
N ALA A 32 2.59 3.46 6.70
CA ALA A 32 1.21 3.36 6.22
C ALA A 32 0.69 1.92 6.36
N LEU A 33 1.52 0.93 6.01
CA LEU A 33 1.22 -0.49 6.18
C LEU A 33 1.01 -0.86 7.65
N TYR A 34 1.80 -0.27 8.56
CA TYR A 34 1.63 -0.49 9.99
C TYR A 34 0.27 0.00 10.50
N GLY A 35 -0.11 1.22 10.12
CA GLY A 35 -1.43 1.77 10.45
C GLY A 35 -2.56 0.91 9.88
N TYR A 36 -2.41 0.46 8.63
CA TYR A 36 -3.37 -0.42 7.98
C TYR A 36 -3.53 -1.74 8.72
N VAL A 37 -2.43 -2.43 9.02
CA VAL A 37 -2.42 -3.72 9.74
C VAL A 37 -3.04 -3.59 11.13
N ARG A 38 -2.77 -2.51 11.86
CA ARG A 38 -3.39 -2.27 13.18
C ARG A 38 -4.90 -2.14 13.08
N LEU A 39 -5.39 -1.32 12.15
CA LEU A 39 -6.83 -1.11 11.96
C LEU A 39 -7.51 -2.36 11.42
N PHE A 40 -6.87 -3.07 10.50
CA PHE A 40 -7.36 -4.33 9.96
C PHE A 40 -7.51 -5.40 11.06
N SER A 41 -6.49 -5.55 11.92
CA SER A 41 -6.57 -6.48 13.06
C SER A 41 -7.66 -6.12 14.07
N MET A 42 -8.01 -4.84 14.19
CA MET A 42 -9.13 -4.38 15.04
C MET A 42 -10.47 -4.71 14.38
N LEU A 43 -10.59 -4.49 13.06
CA LEU A 43 -11.79 -4.79 12.29
C LEU A 43 -12.13 -6.29 12.35
N GLU A 44 -11.14 -7.17 12.13
CA GLU A 44 -11.36 -8.62 12.19
C GLU A 44 -11.75 -9.11 13.58
N ARG A 45 -11.21 -8.49 14.64
CA ARG A 45 -11.49 -8.90 16.02
C ARG A 45 -12.85 -8.41 16.52
N SER A 46 -13.25 -7.19 16.16
CA SER A 46 -14.46 -6.56 16.72
C SER A 46 -15.00 -5.50 15.75
N PRO A 47 -15.66 -5.92 14.66
CA PRO A 47 -16.15 -5.00 13.64
C PRO A 47 -17.18 -4.02 14.20
N ASP A 48 -18.07 -4.49 15.10
CA ASP A 48 -19.13 -3.68 15.72
C ASP A 48 -18.59 -2.56 16.62
N LYS A 49 -17.33 -2.69 17.07
CA LYS A 49 -16.66 -1.70 17.94
C LYS A 49 -15.77 -0.75 17.15
N MET A 50 -15.76 -0.84 15.82
CA MET A 50 -14.97 0.01 14.96
C MET A 50 -15.74 1.30 14.66
N HIS A 51 -15.29 2.40 15.25
CA HIS A 51 -15.84 3.72 14.94
C HIS A 51 -15.66 4.06 13.45
N ALA A 52 -16.63 4.76 12.86
CA ALA A 52 -16.62 5.18 11.46
C ALA A 52 -15.30 5.87 11.06
N ALA A 53 -14.74 6.74 11.93
CA ALA A 53 -13.45 7.39 11.67
C ALA A 53 -12.28 6.40 11.50
N LYS A 54 -12.25 5.31 12.26
CA LYS A 54 -11.23 4.26 12.14
C LYS A 54 -11.40 3.45 10.86
N LEU A 55 -12.65 3.20 10.47
CA LEU A 55 -12.99 2.55 9.20
C LEU A 55 -12.57 3.40 8.00
N SER A 56 -12.91 4.70 8.01
CA SER A 56 -12.48 5.63 6.97
C SER A 56 -10.95 5.73 6.89
N ALA A 57 -10.25 5.76 8.03
CA ALA A 57 -8.79 5.76 8.07
C ALA A 57 -8.20 4.47 7.47
N TRP A 58 -8.81 3.31 7.75
CA TRP A 58 -8.39 2.03 7.18
C TRP A 58 -8.54 2.02 5.65
N ILE A 59 -9.70 2.46 5.14
CA ILE A 59 -9.98 2.57 3.70
C ILE A 59 -8.98 3.53 3.04
N ALA A 60 -8.75 4.70 3.63
CA ALA A 60 -7.81 5.69 3.10
C ALA A 60 -6.37 5.16 3.04
N LEU A 61 -5.93 4.43 4.06
CA LEU A 61 -4.62 3.76 4.06
C LEU A 61 -4.55 2.65 3.00
N GLY A 62 -5.62 1.88 2.83
CA GLY A 62 -5.73 0.87 1.77
C GLY A 62 -5.56 1.48 0.38
N GLY A 63 -6.26 2.59 0.10
CA GLY A 63 -6.12 3.33 -1.15
C GLY A 63 -4.73 3.92 -1.36
N LYS A 64 -4.12 4.46 -0.29
CA LYS A 64 -2.73 4.95 -0.34
C LYS A 64 -1.71 3.85 -0.61
N LEU A 65 -1.93 2.64 -0.11
CA LEU A 65 -1.03 1.49 -0.31
C LEU A 65 -1.30 0.74 -1.63
N GLY A 66 -2.33 1.14 -2.38
CA GLY A 66 -2.76 0.43 -3.59
C GLY A 66 -3.35 -0.96 -3.30
N LEU A 67 -3.94 -1.15 -2.12
CA LEU A 67 -4.56 -2.40 -1.71
C LEU A 67 -6.00 -2.55 -2.23
N ASP A 68 -6.66 -1.44 -2.57
CA ASP A 68 -7.92 -1.44 -3.30
C ASP A 68 -7.70 -1.37 -4.83
N SER A 69 -8.73 -1.73 -5.60
CA SER A 69 -8.66 -1.75 -7.07
C SER A 69 -8.32 -0.38 -7.67
N VAL A 70 -8.86 0.69 -7.07
CA VAL A 70 -8.64 2.08 -7.50
C VAL A 70 -7.22 2.55 -7.19
N GLY A 71 -6.71 2.29 -5.99
CA GLY A 71 -5.35 2.61 -5.57
C GLY A 71 -4.33 1.81 -6.37
N ARG A 72 -4.57 0.52 -6.63
CA ARG A 72 -3.69 -0.29 -7.48
C ARG A 72 -3.62 0.28 -8.90
N ALA A 73 -4.75 0.70 -9.47
CA ALA A 73 -4.79 1.33 -10.79
C ALA A 73 -3.95 2.63 -10.82
N ARG A 74 -3.99 3.45 -9.77
CA ARG A 74 -3.18 4.69 -9.65
C ARG A 74 -1.67 4.41 -9.62
N TYR A 75 -1.24 3.34 -8.96
CA TYR A 75 0.17 2.94 -8.96
C TYR A 75 0.60 2.25 -10.27
N GLY A 76 -0.28 1.47 -10.89
CA GLY A 76 -0.07 0.86 -12.20
C GLY A 76 0.04 1.89 -13.32
N SER A 77 -0.77 2.96 -13.28
CA SER A 77 -0.75 4.04 -14.27
C SER A 77 0.47 4.96 -14.14
N ALA A 78 0.95 5.21 -12.91
CA ALA A 78 2.15 6.01 -12.68
C ALA A 78 3.42 5.36 -13.27
N LYS A 79 3.51 4.02 -13.25
CA LYS A 79 4.60 3.28 -13.93
C LYS A 79 4.43 3.22 -15.45
N ALA A 80 3.20 3.25 -15.96
CA ALA A 80 2.95 3.29 -17.40
C ALA A 80 3.37 4.65 -18.01
N GLN A 81 3.17 5.76 -17.29
CA GLN A 81 3.59 7.10 -17.72
C GLN A 81 5.12 7.30 -17.64
N ALA A 82 5.83 6.60 -16.75
CA ALA A 82 7.29 6.63 -16.71
C ALA A 82 7.97 5.89 -17.89
N LYS A 83 7.20 5.16 -18.71
CA LYS A 83 7.66 4.47 -19.92
C LYS A 83 7.30 5.20 -21.22
N GLU A 84 6.63 6.35 -21.16
CA GLU A 84 6.56 7.23 -22.31
C GLU A 84 7.94 7.87 -22.46
N GLU A 85 8.72 7.40 -23.44
CA GLU A 85 9.98 8.02 -23.85
C GLU A 85 9.79 9.53 -23.87
N SER A 86 10.59 10.25 -23.09
CA SER A 86 10.58 11.71 -23.15
C SER A 86 10.77 12.11 -24.63
N PRO A 87 10.02 13.08 -25.16
CA PRO A 87 10.13 13.49 -26.56
C PRO A 87 11.57 13.84 -26.99
N GLY A 88 12.45 14.19 -26.03
CA GLY A 88 13.87 14.43 -26.24
C GLY A 88 14.72 13.19 -26.57
N ALA A 89 14.30 11.98 -26.18
CA ALA A 89 15.04 10.74 -26.49
C ALA A 89 15.00 10.37 -27.98
N LYS A 90 14.01 10.87 -28.72
CA LYS A 90 13.91 10.68 -30.19
C LYS A 90 14.81 11.62 -31.00
N PHE A 91 15.27 12.73 -30.41
CA PHE A 91 16.13 13.69 -31.12
C PHE A 91 17.60 13.26 -31.21
N PHE A 92 18.10 12.45 -30.27
CA PHE A 92 19.52 12.03 -30.23
C PHE A 92 19.85 10.75 -31.03
N LYS A 93 18.87 10.10 -31.67
CA LYS A 93 19.09 8.89 -32.50
C LYS A 93 19.32 9.16 -33.98
N ARG A 94 19.43 10.41 -34.40
CA ARG A 94 19.86 10.81 -35.76
C ARG A 94 21.00 11.83 -35.64
N GLY A 95 22.20 11.33 -35.40
CA GLY A 95 23.47 12.06 -35.47
C GLY A 95 24.56 11.08 -35.84
#